data_AF-A0A7X8UL95-F1
#
_entry.id   AF-A0A7X8UL95-F1
#
_cell.length_a   1.000
_cell.length_b   1.000
_cell.length_c   1.000
_cell.angle_alpha   90.00
_cell.angle_beta   90.00
_cell.angle_gamma   90.00
#
_symmetry.space_group_name_H-M   'P 1'
#
loop_
_entity.id
_entity.type
_entity.pdbx_description
1 polymer ?
#
loop_
_entity_poly.entity_id
_entity_poly.type
_entity_poly.pdbx_seq_one_letter_code
_entity_poly.pdbx_strand_id
1 'polypeptide(L)'
;MAREQDPAGASIIGLITGFQTSSSSRTGLQVSMLVRGAEQTFDAVRAAYDLQFSDDYFPYPPIGERIFRAVTNDDRIVTELIDVNDFLAEGNPVRTALMLGTYKMFEVKITEETPRIGAILMVEEDTVTFTDFNRYVSAAAVAHCSYGGAMPAPADGVSFKLAPDANVYTWDWTTGLAPLSRCSREEARAKRFPTRAYCGSLADIAKNCYWAGFYSTRGDEDECDLVKCFLNAPPGWE
;
A
#
# COMPACT_ATOMS: atom_id res chain seq x y z
N MET A 1 -35.32 -5.16 -1.00
CA MET A 1 -34.33 -5.42 -2.05
C MET A 1 -33.29 -6.35 -1.47
N ALA A 2 -33.12 -7.52 -2.07
CA ALA A 2 -32.19 -8.54 -1.60
C ALA A 2 -30.76 -8.00 -1.68
N ARG A 3 -30.02 -8.06 -0.57
CA ARG A 3 -28.58 -7.86 -0.57
C ARG A 3 -27.98 -9.01 -1.37
N GLU A 4 -27.32 -8.72 -2.49
CA GLU A 4 -26.39 -9.67 -3.08
C GLU A 4 -25.37 -10.01 -1.99
N GLN A 5 -25.51 -11.23 -1.46
CA GLN A 5 -24.52 -11.85 -0.62
C GLN A 5 -23.26 -11.98 -1.48
N ASP A 6 -22.18 -11.34 -1.04
CA ASP A 6 -20.84 -11.47 -1.62
C ASP A 6 -20.49 -12.97 -1.74
N PRO A 7 -20.55 -13.57 -2.94
CA PRO A 7 -20.46 -15.01 -3.08
C PRO A 7 -19.02 -15.38 -3.42
N ALA A 8 -18.09 -15.22 -2.49
CA ALA A 8 -16.75 -15.83 -2.55
C ALA A 8 -16.02 -15.57 -1.23
N GLY A 9 -15.24 -16.55 -0.74
CA GLY A 9 -14.61 -16.52 0.58
C GLY A 9 -13.80 -15.26 0.92
N ALA A 10 -13.63 -15.03 2.23
CA ALA A 10 -12.85 -13.95 2.84
C ALA A 10 -11.78 -13.38 1.89
N SER A 11 -12.04 -12.21 1.32
CA SER A 11 -11.13 -11.58 0.37
C SER A 11 -9.80 -11.29 1.05
N ILE A 12 -8.72 -11.87 0.52
CA ILE A 12 -7.38 -11.69 1.06
C ILE A 12 -6.84 -10.40 0.48
N ILE A 13 -6.80 -9.34 1.29
CA ILE A 13 -6.28 -8.04 0.89
C ILE A 13 -4.95 -7.80 1.62
N GLY A 14 -3.95 -7.37 0.88
CA GLY A 14 -2.61 -7.16 1.43
C GLY A 14 -1.65 -6.57 0.42
N LEU A 15 -0.40 -6.45 0.83
CA LEU A 15 0.69 -6.02 -0.04
C LEU A 15 1.44 -7.24 -0.53
N ILE A 16 1.73 -7.32 -1.82
CA ILE A 16 2.56 -8.40 -2.35
C ILE A 16 4.00 -8.16 -1.89
N THR A 17 4.61 -9.18 -1.27
CA THR A 17 6.01 -9.17 -0.84
C THR A 17 6.94 -10.01 -1.69
N GLY A 18 6.41 -10.79 -2.63
CA GLY A 18 7.25 -11.50 -3.56
C GLY A 18 6.52 -12.49 -4.45
N PHE A 19 7.24 -12.94 -5.47
CA PHE A 19 6.83 -14.02 -6.35
C PHE A 19 7.96 -15.05 -6.39
N GLN A 20 7.61 -16.33 -6.27
CA GLN A 20 8.60 -17.40 -6.29
C GLN A 20 8.08 -18.64 -7.02
N THR A 21 9.00 -19.37 -7.63
CA THR A 21 8.74 -20.71 -8.15
C THR A 21 9.13 -21.73 -7.09
N SER A 22 8.29 -22.73 -6.82
CA SER A 22 8.59 -23.77 -5.85
C SER A 22 8.12 -25.14 -6.33
N SER A 23 8.96 -26.16 -6.20
CA SER A 23 8.58 -27.55 -6.51
C SER A 23 7.61 -28.17 -5.51
N SER A 24 7.46 -27.57 -4.32
CA SER A 24 6.46 -27.97 -3.32
C SER A 24 5.09 -27.30 -3.51
N SER A 25 4.98 -26.35 -4.44
CA SER A 25 3.72 -25.67 -4.79
C SER A 25 2.86 -26.56 -5.67
N ARG A 26 1.53 -26.49 -5.50
CA ARG A 26 0.57 -27.22 -6.34
C ARG A 26 0.58 -26.76 -7.80
N THR A 27 0.97 -25.51 -8.06
CA THR A 27 1.03 -24.92 -9.42
C THR A 27 2.47 -24.67 -9.89
N GLY A 28 3.45 -24.90 -9.02
CA GLY A 28 4.85 -24.52 -9.25
C GLY A 28 5.13 -23.02 -9.05
N LEU A 29 4.10 -22.21 -8.73
CA LEU A 29 4.15 -20.76 -8.68
C LEU A 29 3.50 -20.25 -7.39
N GLN A 30 4.15 -19.32 -6.72
CA GLN A 30 3.69 -18.78 -5.45
C GLN A 30 3.82 -17.26 -5.40
N VAL A 31 2.92 -16.65 -4.65
CA VAL A 31 2.89 -15.23 -4.32
C VAL A 31 2.93 -15.10 -2.80
N SER A 32 3.88 -14.32 -2.29
CA SER A 32 3.92 -13.94 -0.88
C SER A 32 3.26 -12.58 -0.71
N MET A 33 2.47 -12.43 0.35
CA MET A 33 1.78 -11.19 0.69
C MET A 33 1.83 -10.92 2.19
N LEU A 34 1.97 -9.66 2.58
CA LEU A 34 1.69 -9.20 3.93
C LEU A 34 0.19 -9.00 4.11
N VAL A 35 -0.41 -9.84 4.93
CA VAL A 35 -1.84 -9.87 5.23
C VAL A 35 -2.00 -9.84 6.74
N ARG A 36 -2.68 -8.80 7.23
CA ARG A 36 -2.87 -8.52 8.66
C ARG A 36 -1.60 -8.65 9.50
N GLY A 37 -0.51 -8.02 9.05
CA GLY A 37 0.75 -7.96 9.79
C GLY A 37 1.57 -9.26 9.78
N ALA A 38 1.14 -10.26 9.01
CA ALA A 38 1.86 -11.51 8.82
C ALA A 38 2.14 -11.75 7.33
N GLU A 39 3.34 -12.22 7.02
CA GLU A 39 3.64 -12.70 5.68
C GLU A 39 3.01 -14.08 5.46
N GLN A 40 2.28 -14.22 4.36
CA GLN A 40 1.61 -15.45 3.96
C GLN A 40 1.96 -15.75 2.51
N THR A 41 2.16 -17.03 2.20
CA THR A 41 2.46 -17.50 0.84
C THR A 41 1.29 -18.29 0.29
N PHE A 42 0.89 -17.97 -0.94
CA PHE A 42 -0.22 -18.61 -1.64
C PHE A 42 0.28 -19.23 -2.94
N ASP A 43 -0.19 -20.42 -3.27
CA ASP A 43 -0.05 -20.96 -4.62
C ASP A 43 -0.86 -20.09 -5.59
N ALA A 44 -0.33 -19.86 -6.80
CA ALA A 44 -0.96 -19.01 -7.79
C ALA A 44 -0.99 -19.65 -9.17
N VAL A 45 -2.01 -19.34 -9.96
CA VAL A 45 -2.01 -19.68 -11.39
C VAL A 45 -1.08 -18.73 -12.14
N ARG A 46 -0.68 -19.13 -13.35
CA ARG A 46 0.25 -18.34 -14.19
C ARG A 46 -0.26 -16.92 -14.46
N ALA A 47 -1.56 -16.74 -14.70
CA ALA A 47 -2.15 -15.43 -14.98
C ALA A 47 -1.92 -14.44 -13.81
N ALA A 48 -2.24 -14.83 -12.58
CA ALA A 48 -1.96 -14.02 -11.39
C ALA A 48 -0.45 -13.84 -11.15
N TYR A 49 0.34 -14.89 -11.33
CA TYR A 49 1.80 -14.83 -11.16
C TYR A 49 2.48 -13.86 -12.13
N ASP A 50 2.00 -13.81 -13.38
CA ASP A 50 2.55 -12.97 -14.44
C ASP A 50 2.28 -11.48 -14.22
N LEU A 51 1.43 -11.11 -13.24
CA LEU A 51 1.21 -9.73 -12.83
C LEU A 51 2.53 -9.02 -12.55
N GLN A 52 3.52 -9.70 -11.95
CA GLN A 52 4.87 -9.17 -11.66
C GLN A 52 5.62 -8.61 -12.89
N PHE A 53 5.11 -8.87 -14.10
CA PHE A 53 5.65 -8.39 -15.37
C PHE A 53 4.71 -7.42 -16.10
N SER A 54 3.64 -6.96 -15.47
CA SER A 54 2.68 -6.03 -16.09
C SER A 54 3.27 -4.64 -16.25
N ASP A 55 3.19 -4.08 -17.46
CA ASP A 55 3.57 -2.70 -17.76
C ASP A 55 2.66 -1.66 -17.06
N ASP A 56 1.43 -2.04 -16.69
CA ASP A 56 0.45 -1.14 -16.06
C ASP A 56 0.77 -0.89 -14.58
N TYR A 57 1.34 -1.90 -13.93
CA TYR A 57 1.69 -1.88 -12.52
C TYR A 57 3.20 -1.73 -12.30
N PHE A 58 4.03 -2.11 -13.28
CA PHE A 58 5.49 -2.23 -13.20
C PHE A 58 6.28 -1.65 -14.39
N PRO A 59 6.05 -0.39 -14.83
CA PRO A 59 7.06 0.30 -15.63
C PRO A 59 8.30 0.65 -14.77
N TYR A 60 8.18 0.54 -13.45
CA TYR A 60 9.18 0.82 -12.44
C TYR A 60 8.95 -0.19 -11.31
N PRO A 61 9.95 -0.94 -10.81
CA PRO A 61 9.72 -1.73 -9.60
C PRO A 61 9.53 -0.77 -8.40
N PRO A 62 8.69 -1.11 -7.42
CA PRO A 62 8.51 -2.49 -6.97
C PRO A 62 7.06 -2.91 -6.71
N ILE A 63 6.83 -4.19 -6.99
CA ILE A 63 5.87 -5.03 -6.27
C ILE A 63 5.99 -4.69 -4.79
N GLY A 64 4.90 -4.26 -4.15
CA GLY A 64 4.89 -3.85 -2.74
C GLY A 64 4.46 -2.40 -2.47
N GLU A 65 4.30 -1.54 -3.49
CA GLU A 65 3.67 -0.22 -3.28
C GLU A 65 2.15 -0.31 -3.22
N ARG A 66 1.56 -1.24 -3.96
CA ARG A 66 0.12 -1.32 -4.20
C ARG A 66 -0.56 -2.34 -3.31
N ILE A 67 -1.82 -2.06 -2.98
CA ILE A 67 -2.67 -2.97 -2.21
C ILE A 67 -3.40 -3.85 -3.22
N PHE A 68 -3.34 -5.15 -3.02
CA PHE A 68 -3.98 -6.12 -3.89
C PHE A 68 -5.03 -6.92 -3.15
N ARG A 69 -6.15 -7.17 -3.81
CA ARG A 69 -7.10 -8.23 -3.45
C ARG A 69 -6.73 -9.50 -4.20
N ALA A 70 -6.39 -10.56 -3.48
CA ALA A 70 -6.19 -11.89 -4.04
C ALA A 70 -7.53 -12.64 -4.09
N VAL A 71 -7.93 -13.05 -5.30
CA VAL A 71 -9.12 -13.88 -5.54
C VAL A 71 -8.67 -15.34 -5.64
N THR A 72 -9.25 -16.19 -4.80
CA THR A 72 -8.89 -17.61 -4.73
C THR A 72 -10.01 -18.52 -5.21
N ASN A 73 -9.65 -19.67 -5.79
CA ASN A 73 -10.58 -20.77 -6.02
C ASN A 73 -10.85 -21.60 -4.74
N ASP A 74 -11.64 -22.67 -4.85
CA ASP A 74 -11.98 -23.57 -3.74
C ASP A 74 -10.75 -24.23 -3.08
N ASP A 75 -9.67 -24.41 -3.84
CA ASP A 75 -8.39 -24.94 -3.36
C ASP A 75 -7.51 -23.87 -2.69
N ARG A 76 -7.99 -22.64 -2.53
CA ARG A 76 -7.21 -21.47 -2.05
C ARG A 76 -6.00 -21.13 -2.94
N ILE A 77 -6.06 -21.48 -4.22
CA ILE A 77 -5.07 -21.06 -5.22
C ILE A 77 -5.48 -19.68 -5.72
N VAL A 78 -4.55 -18.72 -5.72
CA VAL A 78 -4.78 -17.38 -6.26
C VAL A 78 -4.95 -17.47 -7.77
N THR A 79 -6.15 -17.10 -8.21
CA THR A 79 -6.54 -17.08 -9.62
C THR A 79 -6.37 -15.70 -10.25
N GLU A 80 -6.53 -14.65 -9.44
CA GLU A 80 -6.45 -13.26 -9.86
C GLU A 80 -5.92 -12.38 -8.73
N LEU A 81 -5.18 -11.32 -9.09
CA LEU A 81 -4.71 -10.27 -8.21
C LEU A 81 -5.24 -8.94 -8.75
N ILE A 82 -6.13 -8.31 -8.00
CA ILE A 82 -6.80 -7.06 -8.39
C ILE A 82 -6.13 -5.92 -7.63
N ASP A 83 -5.62 -4.93 -8.34
CA ASP A 83 -5.12 -3.69 -7.74
C ASP A 83 -6.30 -2.90 -7.18
N VAL A 84 -6.25 -2.61 -5.88
CA VAL A 84 -7.29 -1.83 -5.18
C VAL A 84 -6.71 -0.53 -4.62
N ASN A 85 -5.52 -0.14 -5.04
CA ASN A 85 -4.84 1.07 -4.58
C ASN A 85 -5.55 2.37 -5.00
N ASP A 86 -6.15 2.39 -6.20
CA ASP A 86 -7.01 3.49 -6.62
C ASP A 86 -8.39 3.35 -5.98
N PHE A 87 -8.49 3.73 -4.72
CA PHE A 87 -9.71 3.66 -3.91
C PHE A 87 -10.82 4.61 -4.39
N LEU A 88 -10.55 5.47 -5.38
CA LEU A 88 -11.56 6.32 -6.00
C LEU A 88 -12.21 5.67 -7.24
N ALA A 89 -11.63 4.57 -7.74
CA ALA A 89 -12.18 3.85 -8.87
C ALA A 89 -13.56 3.24 -8.56
N GLU A 90 -14.47 3.29 -9.54
CA GLU A 90 -15.79 2.68 -9.42
C GLU A 90 -15.66 1.16 -9.14
N GLY A 91 -16.42 0.67 -8.17
CA GLY A 91 -16.40 -0.75 -7.79
C GLY A 91 -15.20 -1.19 -6.93
N ASN A 92 -14.33 -0.26 -6.50
CA ASN A 92 -13.25 -0.57 -5.58
C ASN A 92 -13.81 -1.06 -4.22
N PRO A 93 -13.26 -2.15 -3.64
CA PRO A 93 -13.74 -2.69 -2.36
C PRO A 93 -13.34 -1.85 -1.13
N VAL A 94 -12.40 -0.91 -1.26
CA VAL A 94 -11.96 -0.04 -0.16
C VAL A 94 -13.09 0.89 0.28
N ARG A 95 -13.43 0.86 1.57
CA ARG A 95 -14.58 1.59 2.14
C ARG A 95 -14.22 2.88 2.85
N THR A 96 -12.98 3.02 3.28
CA THR A 96 -12.44 4.19 3.96
C THR A 96 -11.00 4.33 3.51
N ALA A 97 -10.62 5.50 3.01
CA ALA A 97 -9.24 5.71 2.59
C ALA A 97 -8.79 7.16 2.74
N LEU A 98 -7.51 7.31 3.09
CA LEU A 98 -6.74 8.54 3.03
C LEU A 98 -5.39 8.24 2.43
N MET A 99 -4.95 9.03 1.47
CA MET A 99 -3.60 9.05 0.96
C MET A 99 -3.04 10.46 1.13
N LEU A 100 -1.95 10.57 1.88
CA LEU A 100 -1.30 11.83 2.21
C LEU A 100 0.19 11.74 1.86
N GLY A 101 0.67 12.68 1.06
CA GLY A 101 2.07 12.80 0.66
C GLY A 101 2.57 14.23 0.87
N THR A 102 3.74 14.38 1.50
CA THR A 102 4.41 15.67 1.73
C THR A 102 5.51 15.96 0.72
N TYR A 103 5.80 15.00 -0.15
CA TYR A 103 6.75 15.13 -1.26
C TYR A 103 6.14 14.53 -2.52
N LYS A 104 6.54 15.07 -3.67
CA LYS A 104 6.17 14.47 -4.96
C LYS A 104 7.18 13.36 -5.27
N MET A 105 6.71 12.12 -5.25
CA MET A 105 7.55 10.96 -5.53
C MET A 105 8.29 11.16 -6.86
N PHE A 106 9.62 11.08 -6.82
CA PHE A 106 10.55 11.23 -7.95
C PHE A 106 10.62 12.61 -8.63
N GLU A 107 9.72 13.54 -8.34
CA GLU A 107 9.76 14.88 -8.94
C GLU A 107 10.56 15.89 -8.11
N VAL A 108 10.63 15.71 -6.79
CA VAL A 108 11.31 16.64 -5.87
C VAL A 108 12.17 15.91 -4.85
N LYS A 109 13.34 16.49 -4.54
CA LYS A 109 14.25 15.98 -3.51
C LYS A 109 13.67 16.28 -2.12
N ILE A 110 13.68 15.28 -1.24
CA ILE A 110 13.37 15.47 0.19
C ILE A 110 14.50 16.27 0.83
N THR A 111 14.15 17.34 1.53
CA THR A 111 15.06 18.21 2.29
C THR A 111 14.74 18.17 3.78
N GLU A 112 15.59 18.78 4.62
CA GLU A 112 15.30 18.95 6.05
C GLU A 112 14.02 19.77 6.32
N GLU A 113 13.61 20.61 5.37
CA GLU A 113 12.40 21.42 5.44
C GLU A 113 11.13 20.65 5.01
N THR A 114 11.29 19.50 4.35
CA THR A 114 10.15 18.68 3.91
C THR A 114 9.47 18.10 5.14
N PRO A 115 8.19 18.41 5.40
CA PRO A 115 7.52 17.89 6.58
C PRO A 115 7.33 16.38 6.46
N ARG A 116 7.39 15.70 7.59
CA ARG A 116 7.01 14.30 7.70
C ARG A 116 5.51 14.20 7.98
N ILE A 117 4.93 13.04 7.75
CA ILE A 117 3.52 12.77 8.06
C ILE A 117 3.23 13.04 9.54
N GLY A 118 4.16 12.71 10.45
CA GLY A 118 4.04 13.03 11.88
C GLY A 118 4.03 14.52 12.23
N ALA A 119 4.36 15.43 11.30
CA ALA A 119 4.18 16.87 11.50
C ALA A 119 2.74 17.33 11.22
N ILE A 120 1.94 16.48 10.55
CA ILE A 120 0.57 16.81 10.09
C ILE A 120 -0.46 15.95 10.84
N LEU A 121 -0.08 14.75 11.24
CA LEU A 121 -0.89 13.78 11.94
C LEU A 121 -0.30 13.45 13.31
N MET A 122 -1.17 13.39 14.31
CA MET A 122 -0.88 12.85 15.63
C MET A 122 -1.64 11.53 15.81
N VAL A 123 -0.98 10.52 16.38
CA VAL A 123 -1.60 9.23 16.70
C VAL A 123 -1.58 9.04 18.21
N GLU A 124 -2.75 9.01 18.82
CA GLU A 124 -2.96 8.74 20.25
C GLU A 124 -3.88 7.53 20.38
N GLU A 125 -3.38 6.47 21.00
CA GLU A 125 -4.06 5.17 21.07
C GLU A 125 -4.47 4.67 19.65
N ASP A 126 -5.77 4.56 19.39
CA ASP A 126 -6.38 4.15 18.13
C ASP A 126 -6.85 5.35 17.27
N THR A 127 -6.57 6.58 17.70
CA THR A 127 -7.12 7.78 17.07
C THR A 127 -6.03 8.57 16.35
N VAL A 128 -6.26 8.83 15.07
CA VAL A 128 -5.41 9.71 14.26
C VAL A 128 -6.10 11.06 14.14
N THR A 129 -5.40 12.14 14.48
CA THR A 129 -5.90 13.51 14.43
C THR A 129 -5.01 14.39 13.56
N PHE A 130 -5.60 15.20 12.69
CA PHE A 130 -4.89 16.23 11.95
C PHE A 130 -4.60 17.44 12.85
N THR A 131 -3.34 17.87 12.96
CA THR A 131 -2.95 18.95 13.90
C THR A 131 -2.50 20.24 13.21
N ASP A 132 -1.76 20.14 12.10
CA ASP A 132 -1.19 21.29 11.36
C ASP A 132 -1.44 21.20 9.84
N PHE A 133 -2.46 20.45 9.44
CA PHE A 133 -2.81 20.19 8.06
C PHE A 133 -3.03 21.48 7.25
N ASN A 134 -3.85 22.40 7.74
CA ASN A 134 -4.21 23.61 6.98
C ASN A 134 -2.98 24.50 6.72
N ARG A 135 -2.06 24.57 7.69
CA ARG A 135 -0.79 25.30 7.56
C ARG A 135 0.07 24.71 6.44
N TYR A 136 0.27 23.39 6.45
CA TYR A 136 1.11 22.71 5.45
C TYR A 136 0.47 22.67 4.05
N VAL A 137 -0.86 22.60 3.95
CA VAL A 137 -1.59 22.77 2.68
C VAL A 137 -1.39 24.19 2.14
N SER A 138 -1.58 25.21 2.97
CA SER A 138 -1.43 26.62 2.56
C SER A 138 0.00 26.96 2.12
N ALA A 139 0.99 26.27 2.69
CA ALA A 139 2.40 26.38 2.31
C ALA A 139 2.79 25.52 1.08
N ALA A 140 1.84 24.82 0.45
CA ALA A 140 2.07 23.87 -0.64
C ALA A 140 3.06 22.73 -0.29
N ALA A 141 3.19 22.41 1.00
CA ALA A 141 4.05 21.34 1.49
C ALA A 141 3.34 19.97 1.53
N VAL A 142 2.00 19.95 1.45
CA VAL A 142 1.24 18.74 1.14
C VAL A 142 1.19 18.60 -0.39
N ALA A 143 1.99 17.67 -0.91
CA ALA A 143 2.12 17.38 -2.33
C ALA A 143 0.96 16.55 -2.89
N HIS A 144 0.34 15.72 -2.05
CA HIS A 144 -0.79 14.88 -2.41
C HIS A 144 -1.72 14.70 -1.23
N CYS A 145 -3.03 14.86 -1.45
CA CYS A 145 -4.05 14.53 -0.47
C CYS A 145 -5.31 14.05 -1.21
N SER A 146 -5.61 12.77 -1.06
CA SER A 146 -6.82 12.13 -1.59
C SER A 146 -7.51 11.38 -0.46
N TYR A 147 -8.83 11.47 -0.37
CA TYR A 147 -9.61 10.76 0.64
C TYR A 147 -10.93 10.32 0.04
N GLY A 148 -11.53 9.27 0.60
CA GLY A 148 -12.77 8.71 0.08
C GLY A 148 -13.43 7.73 1.05
N GLY A 149 -14.66 7.34 0.70
CA GLY A 149 -15.45 6.46 1.52
C GLY A 149 -15.94 7.15 2.80
N ALA A 150 -15.80 6.51 3.95
CA ALA A 150 -16.19 7.09 5.25
C ALA A 150 -15.14 8.04 5.86
N MET A 151 -14.01 8.28 5.17
CA MET A 151 -12.96 9.17 5.67
C MET A 151 -13.47 10.62 5.74
N PRO A 152 -13.46 11.28 6.92
CA PRO A 152 -13.84 12.68 7.02
C PRO A 152 -12.87 13.58 6.23
N ALA A 153 -13.38 14.72 5.77
CA ALA A 153 -12.57 15.69 5.05
C ALA A 153 -11.38 16.17 5.91
N PRO A 154 -10.11 16.06 5.43
CA PRO A 154 -8.94 16.49 6.17
C PRO A 154 -8.96 17.99 6.50
N ALA A 155 -8.86 18.31 7.79
CA ALA A 155 -8.71 19.66 8.33
C ALA A 155 -8.20 19.58 9.77
N ASP A 156 -7.58 20.64 10.29
CA ASP A 156 -7.10 20.66 11.68
C ASP A 156 -8.22 20.32 12.68
N GLY A 157 -7.91 19.44 13.64
CA GLY A 157 -8.84 18.95 14.66
C GLY A 157 -9.77 17.82 14.20
N VAL A 158 -9.77 17.47 12.92
CA VAL A 158 -10.51 16.29 12.43
C VAL A 158 -9.75 15.02 12.82
N SER A 159 -10.49 13.98 13.19
CA SER A 159 -9.94 12.70 13.60
C SER A 159 -10.62 11.52 12.90
N PHE A 160 -9.89 10.41 12.79
CA PHE A 160 -10.41 9.11 12.36
C PHE A 160 -9.79 7.98 13.21
N LYS A 161 -10.41 6.80 13.15
CA LYS A 161 -10.04 5.65 13.97
C LYS A 161 -9.22 4.61 13.20
N LEU A 162 -8.30 3.96 13.91
CA LEU A 162 -7.59 2.78 13.48
C LEU A 162 -8.27 1.55 14.10
N ALA A 163 -8.34 0.47 13.33
CA ALA A 163 -8.79 -0.80 13.86
C ALA A 163 -7.84 -1.28 14.98
N PRO A 164 -8.32 -2.03 15.99
CA PRO A 164 -7.47 -2.52 17.09
C PRO A 164 -6.26 -3.36 16.64
N ASP A 165 -6.38 -4.00 15.48
CA ASP A 165 -5.36 -4.82 14.83
C ASP A 165 -4.86 -4.18 13.52
N ALA A 166 -4.84 -2.85 13.46
CA ALA A 166 -4.31 -2.10 12.33
C ALA A 166 -2.84 -2.45 12.06
N ASN A 167 -2.53 -2.71 10.80
CA ASN A 167 -1.20 -3.15 10.39
C ASN A 167 -0.48 -2.03 9.66
N VAL A 168 0.76 -1.75 10.08
CA VAL A 168 1.62 -0.79 9.40
C VAL A 168 2.61 -1.54 8.54
N TYR A 169 2.54 -1.31 7.24
CA TYR A 169 3.51 -1.81 6.28
C TYR A 169 4.42 -0.69 5.85
N THR A 170 5.71 -0.91 6.06
CA THR A 170 6.73 0.08 5.79
C THR A 170 7.56 -0.33 4.58
N TRP A 171 7.92 0.69 3.80
CA TRP A 171 8.79 0.55 2.63
C TRP A 171 10.00 1.47 2.76
N ASP A 172 11.19 0.91 2.55
CA ASP A 172 12.46 1.64 2.54
C ASP A 172 13.11 1.60 1.15
N TRP A 173 13.35 2.79 0.59
CA TRP A 173 14.00 2.98 -0.69
C TRP A 173 15.52 2.83 -0.65
N THR A 174 16.18 2.97 0.50
CA THR A 174 17.65 3.11 0.61
C THR A 174 18.47 1.92 0.08
N THR A 175 17.79 0.81 -0.21
CA THR A 175 18.41 -0.42 -0.72
C THR A 175 17.95 -0.80 -2.12
N GLY A 176 17.12 0.03 -2.77
CA GLY A 176 16.76 -0.09 -4.17
C GLY A 176 17.96 0.24 -5.06
N LEU A 177 18.29 -0.64 -6.00
CA LEU A 177 19.29 -0.34 -7.03
C LEU A 177 18.74 0.78 -7.94
N ALA A 178 19.53 1.82 -8.20
CA ALA A 178 19.20 2.93 -9.09
C ALA A 178 19.27 2.56 -10.60
N PRO A 179 18.65 3.34 -11.52
CA PRO A 179 17.34 3.97 -11.45
C PRO A 179 16.27 3.14 -12.18
N LEU A 180 15.02 3.42 -11.82
CA LEU A 180 13.80 2.88 -12.36
C LEU A 180 13.65 3.32 -13.83
N SER A 181 13.86 2.40 -14.77
CA SER A 181 13.55 2.61 -16.19
C SER A 181 12.51 1.61 -16.64
N ARG A 182 11.55 2.09 -17.47
CA ARG A 182 10.61 1.22 -18.16
C ARG A 182 11.40 0.12 -18.87
N CYS A 183 11.04 -1.12 -18.59
CA CYS A 183 11.69 -2.27 -19.17
C CYS A 183 10.64 -3.26 -19.67
N SER A 184 10.95 -3.95 -20.76
CA SER A 184 10.14 -5.03 -21.29
C SER A 184 9.98 -6.17 -20.29
N ARG A 185 8.98 -7.03 -20.53
CA ARG A 185 8.75 -8.26 -19.75
C ARG A 185 9.98 -9.17 -19.66
N GLU A 186 10.78 -9.25 -20.72
CA GLU A 186 12.02 -10.05 -20.74
C GLU A 186 13.08 -9.46 -19.81
N GLU A 187 13.23 -8.13 -19.83
CA GLU A 187 14.16 -7.42 -18.95
C GLU A 187 13.72 -7.49 -17.48
N ALA A 188 12.41 -7.39 -17.22
CA ALA A 188 11.84 -7.55 -15.88
C ALA A 188 12.14 -8.94 -15.29
N ARG A 189 11.99 -10.00 -16.10
CA ARG A 189 12.35 -11.38 -15.72
C ARG A 189 13.83 -11.52 -15.37
N ALA A 190 14.71 -10.83 -16.09
CA ALA A 190 16.15 -10.88 -15.85
C ALA A 190 16.57 -10.11 -14.58
N LYS A 191 15.91 -8.98 -14.29
CA LYS A 191 16.31 -8.06 -13.20
C LYS A 191 16.01 -8.56 -11.78
N ARG A 192 15.15 -9.57 -11.60
CA ARG A 192 14.74 -10.13 -10.29
C ARG A 192 14.51 -9.02 -9.24
N PHE A 193 13.44 -8.25 -9.42
CA PHE A 193 13.18 -7.09 -8.57
C PHE A 193 13.02 -7.48 -7.10
N PRO A 194 13.82 -6.91 -6.18
CA PRO A 194 13.62 -7.12 -4.76
C PRO A 194 12.35 -6.38 -4.34
N THR A 195 11.45 -7.11 -3.69
CA THR A 195 10.35 -6.53 -2.93
C THR A 195 10.81 -6.40 -1.48
N ARG A 196 10.59 -5.23 -0.85
CA ARG A 196 11.12 -4.89 0.48
C ARG A 196 10.09 -4.18 1.35
N ALA A 197 8.90 -4.78 1.47
CA ALA A 197 7.96 -4.40 2.52
C ALA A 197 8.23 -5.23 3.76
N TYR A 198 8.04 -4.63 4.93
CA TYR A 198 8.10 -5.31 6.23
C TYR A 198 7.05 -4.74 7.16
N CYS A 199 6.75 -5.47 8.23
CA CYS A 199 5.86 -4.98 9.28
C CYS A 199 6.58 -3.90 10.09
N GLY A 200 6.00 -2.71 10.12
CA GLY A 200 6.43 -1.59 10.95
C GLY A 200 5.49 -1.36 12.13
N SER A 201 5.53 -0.14 12.65
CA SER A 201 4.80 0.34 13.81
C SER A 201 4.19 1.72 13.55
N LEU A 202 3.23 2.14 14.39
CA LEU A 202 2.68 3.50 14.32
C LEU A 202 3.77 4.57 14.54
N ALA A 203 4.83 4.25 15.28
CA ALA A 203 5.96 5.16 15.49
C ALA A 203 6.74 5.43 14.19
N ASP A 204 6.71 4.51 13.22
CA ASP A 204 7.36 4.69 11.92
C ASP A 204 6.66 5.76 11.07
N ILE A 205 5.32 5.85 11.19
CA ILE A 205 4.51 6.90 10.54
C ILE A 205 4.96 8.28 11.02
N ALA A 206 5.10 8.44 12.33
CA ALA A 206 5.42 9.73 12.94
C ALA A 206 6.86 10.18 12.64
N LYS A 207 7.81 9.25 12.72
CA LYS A 207 9.23 9.61 12.72
C LYS A 207 9.82 9.78 11.34
N ASN A 208 9.43 8.97 10.36
CA ASN A 208 10.20 8.86 9.11
C ASN A 208 9.32 8.96 7.86
N CYS A 209 8.01 8.81 8.00
CA CYS A 209 7.12 8.74 6.86
C CYS A 209 6.98 10.08 6.13
N TYR A 210 7.12 10.08 4.80
CA TYR A 210 6.80 11.25 3.95
C TYR A 210 5.56 11.02 3.07
N TRP A 211 5.13 9.77 2.94
CA TRP A 211 3.91 9.39 2.28
C TRP A 211 3.24 8.29 3.09
N ALA A 212 1.98 8.48 3.43
CA ALA A 212 1.18 7.53 4.17
C ALA A 212 -0.16 7.29 3.48
N GLY A 213 -0.57 6.03 3.42
CA GLY A 213 -1.92 5.66 3.02
C GLY A 213 -2.59 4.88 4.13
N PHE A 214 -3.80 5.28 4.52
CA PHE A 214 -4.66 4.61 5.48
C PHE A 214 -5.85 4.04 4.72
N TYR A 215 -6.15 2.76 4.93
CA TYR A 215 -7.19 2.06 4.19
C TYR A 215 -7.98 1.18 5.15
N SER A 216 -9.29 1.07 4.90
CA SER A 216 -10.12 -0.01 5.42
C SER A 216 -10.35 -1.03 4.32
N THR A 217 -9.91 -2.24 4.58
CA THR A 217 -10.06 -3.41 3.70
C THR A 217 -11.15 -4.38 4.21
N ARG A 218 -11.87 -3.99 5.27
CA ARG A 218 -12.98 -4.74 5.87
C ARG A 218 -14.31 -4.35 5.25
N GLY A 219 -15.22 -5.32 5.21
CA GLY A 219 -16.56 -5.13 4.62
C GLY A 219 -17.50 -4.23 5.42
N ASP A 220 -17.29 -4.11 6.72
CA ASP A 220 -18.01 -3.22 7.65
C ASP A 220 -16.93 -2.63 8.57
N GLU A 221 -16.58 -1.33 8.45
CA GLU A 221 -15.96 -0.52 9.53
C GLU A 221 -15.49 0.86 8.99
N ASP A 222 -15.75 1.92 9.78
CA ASP A 222 -15.25 3.29 9.61
C ASP A 222 -13.75 3.43 10.00
N GLU A 223 -13.11 2.33 10.37
CA GLU A 223 -11.76 2.28 10.94
C GLU A 223 -10.73 1.80 9.90
N CYS A 224 -9.54 2.41 9.87
CA CYS A 224 -8.47 1.98 8.99
C CYS A 224 -7.71 0.78 9.59
N ASP A 225 -7.56 -0.30 8.83
CA ASP A 225 -6.91 -1.54 9.28
C ASP A 225 -5.60 -1.86 8.54
N LEU A 226 -5.30 -1.11 7.49
CA LEU A 226 -4.09 -1.21 6.71
C LEU A 226 -3.48 0.17 6.51
N VAL A 227 -2.23 0.33 6.94
CA VAL A 227 -1.44 1.54 6.75
C VAL A 227 -0.22 1.22 5.91
N LYS A 228 0.03 2.02 4.87
CA LYS A 228 1.27 2.00 4.11
C LYS A 228 2.08 3.23 4.45
N CYS A 229 3.36 3.04 4.71
CA CYS A 229 4.26 4.14 5.05
C CYS A 229 5.58 4.05 4.29
N PHE A 230 5.97 5.17 3.66
CA PHE A 230 7.22 5.31 2.93
C PHE A 230 8.22 6.11 3.77
N LEU A 231 9.27 5.43 4.24
CA LEU A 231 10.10 5.90 5.35
C LEU A 231 11.29 6.79 4.96
N ASN A 232 11.81 6.71 3.74
CA ASN A 232 13.09 7.33 3.41
C ASN A 232 13.11 8.00 2.03
N ALA A 233 14.04 8.94 1.88
CA ALA A 233 14.41 9.51 0.60
C ALA A 233 14.80 8.41 -0.40
N PRO A 234 14.46 8.55 -1.69
CA PRO A 234 14.96 7.66 -2.72
C PRO A 234 16.51 7.68 -2.69
N PRO A 235 17.19 6.55 -2.96
CA PRO A 235 18.64 6.50 -3.01
C PRO A 235 19.10 7.34 -4.20
N GLY A 236 19.41 8.61 -3.93
CA GLY A 236 20.08 9.55 -4.82
C GLY A 236 19.41 9.78 -6.18
N TRP A 237 18.62 10.84 -6.29
CA TRP A 237 18.57 11.62 -7.53
C TRP A 237 19.42 12.86 -7.27
N GLU A 238 20.70 12.78 -7.65
CA GLU A 238 21.54 13.94 -7.93
C GLU A 238 21.81 14.00 -9.42
#